data_AF-A0AAW0WE94-F1
#
_entry.id   AF-A0AAW0WE94-F1
#
_cell.length_a   1.000
_cell.length_b   1.000
_cell.length_c   1.000
_cell.angle_alpha   90.00
_cell.angle_beta   90.00
_cell.angle_gamma   90.00
#
_symmetry.space_group_name_H-M   'P 1'
#
loop_
_entity.id
_entity.type
_entity.pdbx_description
1 polymer ?
#
loop_
_entity_poly.entity_id
_entity_poly.type
_entity_poly.pdbx_seq_one_letter_code
_entity_poly.pdbx_strand_id
1 'polypeptide(L)'
;VTFFTCGHLPHLWSSTLVVTFHTCGHHPHLWSPSTLVVTFHTCGHHPHLWSPSTLVTFHTCHYLPHLWSPSSLVITFHTCSHLPHLRSPSTLAVTFHTCGHLPHLRSPSTLAVTFHTCGHLPHLRSPS
;
A
#
# COMPACT_ATOMS: atom_id res chain seq x y z
N VAL A 1 8.91 14.77 1.87
CA VAL A 1 8.93 15.09 3.32
C VAL A 1 9.23 13.82 4.08
N THR A 2 10.11 13.87 5.09
CA THR A 2 10.48 12.70 5.89
C THR A 2 10.00 12.89 7.32
N PHE A 3 9.29 11.90 7.84
CA PHE A 3 8.81 11.86 9.22
C PHE A 3 9.46 10.67 9.93
N PHE A 4 10.12 10.95 11.06
CA PHE A 4 10.76 9.90 11.83
C PHE A 4 9.74 9.08 12.61
N THR A 5 8.79 9.75 13.27
CA THR A 5 7.65 9.13 13.96
C THR A 5 6.37 9.80 13.47
N CYS A 6 5.37 9.02 13.04
CA CYS A 6 4.05 9.56 12.73
C CYS A 6 3.05 9.28 13.86
N GLY A 7 2.45 10.35 14.38
CA GLY A 7 1.31 10.31 15.31
C GLY A 7 0.16 11.18 14.81
N HIS A 8 0.45 12.43 14.44
CA HIS A 8 -0.47 13.32 13.74
C HIS A 8 0.26 13.96 12.57
N LEU A 9 -0.22 13.75 11.35
CA LEU A 9 0.40 14.32 10.17
C LEU A 9 -0.16 15.71 9.89
N PRO A 10 0.66 16.72 9.57
CA PRO A 10 0.14 17.96 9.02
C PRO A 10 -0.49 17.69 7.65
N HIS A 11 -1.59 18.38 7.35
CA HIS A 11 -2.18 18.35 6.01
C HIS A 11 -1.16 18.90 5.00
N LEU A 12 -0.58 18.01 4.20
CA LEU A 12 0.36 18.34 3.14
C LEU A 12 -0.42 18.49 1.84
N TRP A 13 -0.30 19.64 1.18
CA TRP A 13 -0.93 19.89 -0.12
C TRP A 13 0.12 20.12 -1.19
N SER A 14 0.19 19.21 -2.16
CA SER A 14 1.04 19.32 -3.34
C SER A 14 0.48 18.47 -4.48
N SER A 15 0.67 18.91 -5.73
CA SER A 15 0.28 18.18 -6.95
C SER A 15 0.92 16.80 -7.03
N THR A 16 2.20 16.72 -6.66
CA THR A 16 2.92 15.47 -6.42
C THR A 16 3.46 15.49 -5.01
N LEU A 17 3.18 14.43 -4.26
CA LEU A 17 3.53 14.32 -2.85
C LEU A 17 4.40 13.08 -2.64
N VAL A 18 5.65 13.30 -2.21
CA VAL A 18 6.60 12.23 -1.86
C VAL A 18 6.86 12.28 -0.37
N VAL A 19 6.49 11.22 0.35
CA VAL A 19 6.62 11.16 1.80
C VAL A 19 7.28 9.87 2.26
N THR A 20 8.20 9.99 3.21
CA THR A 20 8.88 8.85 3.84
C THR A 20 8.58 8.84 5.33
N PHE A 21 8.17 7.70 5.84
CA PHE A 21 7.94 7.44 7.25
C PHE A 21 8.91 6.37 7.75
N HIS A 22 9.60 6.65 8.86
CA HIS A 22 10.48 5.66 9.48
C HIS A 22 9.69 4.73 10.40
N THR A 23 9.01 5.27 11.40
CA THR A 23 8.09 4.53 12.28
C THR A 23 6.70 5.16 12.25
N CYS A 24 5.69 4.32 11.98
CA CYS A 24 4.30 4.73 11.97
C CYS A 24 3.43 3.76 12.76
N GLY A 25 2.98 4.20 13.93
CA GLY A 25 2.07 3.42 14.78
C GLY A 25 0.62 3.48 14.29
N HIS A 26 0.13 4.67 13.89
CA HIS A 26 -1.26 4.89 13.49
C HIS A 26 -1.47 5.99 12.44
N HIS A 27 -2.41 5.73 11.52
CA HIS A 27 -3.23 6.67 10.73
C HIS A 27 -2.59 7.96 10.19
N PRO A 28 -1.60 7.91 9.29
CA PRO A 28 -1.38 9.03 8.39
C PRO A 28 -2.51 9.07 7.34
N HIS A 29 -3.22 10.20 7.27
CA HIS A 29 -4.14 10.51 6.19
C HIS A 29 -3.41 11.38 5.17
N LEU A 30 -3.19 10.87 3.96
CA LEU A 30 -2.50 11.59 2.90
C LEU A 30 -3.38 11.73 1.67
N TRP A 31 -3.32 12.92 1.08
CA TRP A 31 -4.12 13.30 -0.07
C TRP A 31 -3.22 14.02 -1.08
N SER A 32 -3.29 13.62 -2.34
CA SER A 32 -2.71 14.39 -3.44
C SER A 32 -3.62 14.35 -4.67
N PRO A 33 -3.81 15.48 -5.37
CA PRO A 33 -4.69 15.57 -6.52
C PRO A 33 -4.13 14.89 -7.77
N SER A 34 -2.84 14.48 -7.81
CA SER A 34 -2.28 13.75 -8.95
C SER A 34 -1.53 12.49 -8.53
N THR A 35 -0.34 12.62 -7.96
CA THR A 35 0.55 11.48 -7.66
C THR A 35 1.01 11.48 -6.22
N LEU A 36 0.86 10.34 -5.56
CA LEU A 36 1.29 10.13 -4.19
C LEU A 36 2.28 8.97 -4.13
N VAL A 37 3.49 9.26 -3.66
CA VAL A 37 4.57 8.29 -3.47
C VAL A 37 4.89 8.24 -1.97
N VAL A 38 4.68 7.08 -1.36
CA VAL A 38 4.87 6.92 0.08
C VAL A 38 5.74 5.73 0.40
N THR A 39 6.74 5.94 1.25
CA THR A 39 7.61 4.87 1.76
C THR A 39 7.44 4.74 3.27
N PHE A 40 7.14 3.54 3.76
CA PHE A 40 7.09 3.20 5.18
C PHE A 40 8.21 2.19 5.50
N HIS A 41 9.10 2.54 6.43
CA HIS A 41 10.10 1.56 6.90
C HIS A 41 9.47 0.56 7.87
N THR A 42 8.76 1.06 8.87
CA THR A 42 7.96 0.24 9.81
C THR A 42 6.56 0.83 9.95
N CYS A 43 5.53 0.00 9.75
CA CYS A 43 4.14 0.39 9.97
C CYS A 43 3.36 -0.62 10.81
N GLY A 44 2.67 -0.10 11.84
CA GLY A 44 1.79 -0.86 12.74
C GLY A 44 0.41 -1.07 12.14
N HIS A 45 -0.34 0.02 11.86
CA HIS A 45 -1.71 -0.09 11.34
C HIS A 45 -2.19 1.09 10.46
N HIS A 46 -2.93 0.75 9.40
CA HIS A 46 -3.90 1.58 8.64
C HIS A 46 -3.50 3.04 8.28
N PRO A 47 -2.59 3.28 7.32
CA PRO A 47 -2.57 4.54 6.58
C PRO A 47 -3.76 4.65 5.61
N HIS A 48 -4.41 5.82 5.54
CA HIS A 48 -5.42 6.11 4.52
C HIS A 48 -4.80 7.02 3.47
N LEU A 49 -4.55 6.47 2.28
CA LEU A 49 -3.88 7.17 1.19
C LEU A 49 -4.87 7.37 0.04
N TRP A 50 -5.02 8.60 -0.43
CA TRP A 50 -5.92 8.94 -1.53
C TRP A 50 -5.19 9.74 -2.59
N SER A 51 -5.10 9.17 -3.79
CA SER A 51 -4.65 9.85 -5.02
C SER A 51 -5.10 9.09 -6.26
N PRO A 52 -5.24 9.78 -7.42
CA PRO A 52 -5.45 9.14 -8.72
C PRO A 52 -4.42 8.05 -9.02
N SER A 53 -3.15 8.37 -8.78
CA SER A 53 -2.01 7.46 -8.91
C SER A 53 -1.25 7.37 -7.61
N THR A 54 -1.16 6.16 -7.06
CA THR A 54 -0.51 5.91 -5.76
C THR A 54 0.56 4.85 -5.91
N LEU A 55 1.78 5.16 -5.44
CA LEU A 55 2.89 4.23 -5.30
C LEU A 55 3.25 4.12 -3.82
N VAL A 56 3.19 2.92 -3.26
CA VAL A 56 3.52 2.68 -1.86
C VAL A 56 4.55 1.59 -1.69
N THR A 57 5.56 1.86 -0.87
CA THR A 57 6.57 0.87 -0.49
C THR A 57 6.55 0.66 1.02
N PHE A 58 6.48 -0.60 1.43
CA PHE A 58 6.55 -1.02 2.83
C PHE A 58 7.75 -1.95 3.04
N HIS A 59 8.70 -1.56 3.88
CA HIS A 59 9.82 -2.46 4.24
C HIS A 59 9.37 -3.52 5.24
N THR A 60 8.73 -3.09 6.33
CA THR A 60 8.12 -3.98 7.31
C THR A 60 6.70 -3.52 7.62
N CYS A 61 5.74 -4.40 7.37
CA CYS A 61 4.33 -4.16 7.59
C CYS A 61 3.73 -5.31 8.39
N HIS A 62 3.13 -4.99 9.54
CA HIS A 62 2.43 -6.00 10.33
C HIS A 62 1.00 -6.24 9.82
N TYR A 63 0.31 -5.15 9.46
CA TYR A 63 -1.05 -5.21 8.94
C TYR A 63 -1.25 -4.18 7.84
N LEU A 64 -1.81 -4.63 6.72
CA LEU A 64 -2.02 -3.73 5.58
C LEU A 64 -3.12 -2.69 5.81
N PRO A 65 -2.92 -1.44 5.37
CA PRO A 65 -4.00 -0.49 5.15
C PRO A 65 -5.03 -0.91 4.10
N HIS A 66 -6.23 -0.37 4.25
CA HIS A 66 -7.12 -0.16 3.12
C HIS A 66 -6.59 0.99 2.24
N LEU A 67 -6.15 0.64 1.04
CA LEU A 67 -5.63 1.59 0.05
C LEU A 67 -6.62 1.72 -1.10
N TRP A 68 -6.90 2.94 -1.52
CA TRP A 68 -7.81 3.21 -2.63
C TRP A 68 -7.21 4.24 -3.60
N SER A 69 -7.22 3.89 -4.88
CA SER A 69 -6.84 4.79 -5.99
C SER A 69 -7.77 4.54 -7.16
N PRO A 70 -8.35 5.59 -7.78
CA PRO A 70 -9.28 5.43 -8.89
C PRO A 70 -8.58 5.03 -10.21
N SER A 71 -7.29 5.32 -10.40
CA SER A 71 -6.59 5.05 -11.67
C SER A 71 -5.53 3.97 -11.55
N SER A 72 -4.50 4.18 -10.74
CA SER A 72 -3.39 3.23 -10.61
C SER A 72 -2.93 3.09 -9.17
N LEU A 73 -2.68 1.84 -8.77
CA LEU A 73 -2.21 1.51 -7.44
C LEU A 73 -1.08 0.49 -7.56
N VAL A 74 0.13 0.92 -7.23
CA VAL A 74 1.34 0.10 -7.23
C VAL A 74 1.83 -0.05 -5.78
N ILE A 75 2.02 -1.28 -5.33
CA ILE A 75 2.50 -1.55 -3.97
C ILE A 75 3.64 -2.54 -3.95
N THR A 76 4.67 -2.24 -3.15
CA THR A 76 5.78 -3.15 -2.89
C THR A 76 5.89 -3.44 -1.39
N PHE A 77 5.94 -4.72 -1.03
CA PHE A 77 6.20 -5.21 0.32
C PHE A 77 7.52 -5.97 0.37
N HIS A 78 8.44 -5.56 1.23
CA HIS A 78 9.61 -6.39 1.51
C HIS A 78 9.28 -7.48 2.53
N THR A 79 8.62 -7.11 3.63
CA THR A 79 8.18 -8.04 4.67
C THR A 79 6.76 -7.69 5.11
N CYS A 80 5.83 -8.64 4.96
CA CYS A 80 4.46 -8.50 5.44
C CYS A 80 4.03 -9.76 6.20
N SER A 81 3.52 -9.60 7.42
CA SER A 81 3.01 -10.74 8.20
C SER A 81 1.55 -11.04 7.87
N HIS A 82 0.67 -10.04 7.86
CA HIS A 82 -0.75 -10.23 7.51
C HIS A 82 -1.27 -9.16 6.56
N LEU A 83 -1.89 -9.62 5.47
CA LEU A 83 -2.44 -8.75 4.45
C LEU A 83 -3.99 -8.78 4.50
N PRO A 84 -4.67 -7.63 4.60
CA PRO A 84 -6.08 -7.52 4.26
C PRO A 84 -6.36 -7.23 2.77
N HIS A 85 -7.64 -7.23 2.45
CA HIS A 85 -8.22 -7.12 1.11
C HIS A 85 -7.80 -5.84 0.39
N LEU A 86 -7.14 -5.96 -0.76
CA LEU A 86 -6.86 -4.86 -1.68
C LEU A 86 -7.98 -4.75 -2.72
N ARG A 87 -8.37 -3.51 -3.04
CA ARG A 87 -9.29 -3.19 -4.14
C ARG A 87 -8.76 -1.97 -4.88
N SER A 88 -8.59 -2.09 -6.18
CA SER A 88 -8.54 -0.93 -7.08
C SER A 88 -9.56 -1.15 -8.20
N PRO A 89 -10.18 -0.08 -8.73
CA PRO A 89 -11.18 -0.17 -9.79
C PRO A 89 -10.58 -0.24 -11.20
N SER A 90 -9.26 -0.08 -11.34
CA SER A 90 -8.59 0.04 -12.65
C SER A 90 -7.34 -0.85 -12.72
N THR A 91 -6.15 -0.34 -12.35
CA THR A 91 -4.90 -1.11 -12.35
C THR A 91 -4.42 -1.40 -10.92
N LEU A 92 -4.11 -2.65 -10.61
CA LEU A 92 -3.45 -3.08 -9.38
C LEU A 92 -2.14 -3.82 -9.71
N ALA A 93 -1.00 -3.30 -9.26
CA ALA A 93 0.27 -4.01 -9.29
C ALA A 93 0.79 -4.19 -7.87
N VAL A 94 1.03 -5.44 -7.46
CA VAL A 94 1.47 -5.75 -6.10
C VAL A 94 2.67 -6.69 -6.13
N THR A 95 3.76 -6.31 -5.48
CA THR A 95 4.97 -7.12 -5.35
C THR A 95 5.23 -7.44 -3.89
N PHE A 96 5.51 -8.70 -3.60
CA PHE A 96 5.85 -9.19 -2.27
C PHE A 96 7.19 -9.92 -2.33
N HIS A 97 8.16 -9.47 -1.54
CA HIS A 97 9.39 -10.22 -1.34
C HIS A 97 9.18 -11.32 -0.30
N THR A 98 8.65 -10.99 0.88
CA THR A 98 8.36 -11.97 1.94
C THR A 98 6.95 -11.77 2.48
N CYS A 99 6.11 -12.80 2.39
CA CYS A 99 4.74 -12.77 2.88
C CYS A 99 4.42 -13.94 3.83
N GLY A 100 3.84 -13.65 4.99
CA GLY A 100 3.39 -14.67 5.96
C GLY A 100 2.06 -15.30 5.54
N HIS A 101 1.01 -14.48 5.43
CA HIS A 101 -0.32 -14.90 5.00
C HIS A 101 -0.90 -13.92 3.96
N LEU A 102 -1.38 -14.45 2.83
CA LEU A 102 -1.94 -13.68 1.74
C LEU A 102 -3.49 -13.74 1.73
N PRO A 103 -4.22 -12.69 1.33
CA PRO A 103 -5.67 -12.65 1.30
C PRO A 103 -6.17 -12.67 -0.15
N HIS A 104 -7.48 -12.50 -0.29
CA HIS A 104 -8.13 -12.33 -1.58
C HIS A 104 -7.76 -10.98 -2.21
N LEU A 105 -7.15 -11.02 -3.39
CA LEU A 105 -6.95 -9.84 -4.24
C LEU A 105 -8.08 -9.76 -5.26
N ARG A 106 -8.59 -8.56 -5.53
CA ARG A 106 -9.61 -8.32 -6.56
C ARG A 106 -9.37 -6.97 -7.23
N SER A 107 -9.16 -6.99 -8.54
CA SER A 107 -9.25 -5.80 -9.41
C SER A 107 -10.25 -6.11 -10.51
N PRO A 108 -11.16 -5.22 -10.92
CA PRO A 108 -12.11 -5.48 -11.99
C PRO A 108 -11.51 -5.32 -13.41
N SER A 109 -10.27 -4.84 -13.57
CA SER A 109 -9.65 -4.66 -14.90
C SER A 109 -8.27 -5.32 -15.03
N THR A 110 -7.22 -4.80 -14.37
CA THR A 110 -5.85 -5.32 -14.51
C THR A 110 -5.23 -5.61 -13.15
N LEU A 111 -4.81 -6.86 -12.91
CA LEU A 111 -4.09 -7.28 -11.71
C LEU A 111 -2.81 -8.02 -12.07
N ALA A 112 -1.70 -7.48 -11.59
CA ALA A 112 -0.38 -8.09 -11.63
C ALA A 112 0.10 -8.30 -10.20
N VAL A 113 0.44 -9.55 -9.86
CA VAL A 113 0.88 -9.90 -8.52
C VAL A 113 2.12 -10.76 -8.61
N THR A 114 3.19 -10.34 -7.92
CA THR A 114 4.48 -11.04 -7.91
C THR A 114 4.84 -11.41 -6.48
N PHE A 115 5.28 -12.65 -6.29
CA PHE A 115 5.73 -13.19 -5.01
C PHE A 115 7.12 -13.80 -5.16
N HIS A 116 8.05 -13.42 -4.29
CA HIS A 116 9.36 -14.07 -4.21
C HIS A 116 9.39 -15.17 -3.14
N THR A 117 8.80 -14.92 -1.98
CA THR A 117 8.74 -15.88 -0.87
C THR A 117 7.42 -15.73 -0.11
N CYS A 118 6.64 -16.80 0.00
CA CYS A 118 5.37 -16.80 0.71
C CYS A 118 5.17 -18.08 1.52
N GLY A 119 4.70 -17.94 2.76
CA GLY A 119 4.40 -19.06 3.65
C GLY A 119 3.11 -19.81 3.30
N HIS A 120 2.11 -19.12 2.74
CA HIS A 120 0.84 -19.71 2.32
C HIS A 120 0.24 -18.97 1.12
N LEU A 121 -0.04 -19.68 0.02
CA LEU A 121 -0.59 -19.11 -1.22
C LEU A 121 -2.10 -19.45 -1.35
N PRO A 122 -3.00 -18.45 -1.39
CA PRO A 122 -4.43 -18.62 -1.62
C PRO A 122 -4.79 -18.49 -3.12
N HIS A 123 -6.03 -18.84 -3.45
CA HIS A 123 -6.59 -18.72 -4.79
C HIS A 123 -6.62 -17.26 -5.28
N LEU A 124 -5.93 -17.00 -6.40
CA LEU A 124 -6.09 -15.79 -7.21
C LEU A 124 -7.29 -15.97 -8.14
N ARG A 125 -8.26 -15.05 -8.12
CA ARG A 125 -9.38 -15.03 -9.06
C ARG A 125 -9.31 -13.76 -9.90
N SER A 126 -8.98 -13.90 -11.18
CA SER A 126 -9.19 -12.84 -12.16
C SER A 126 -10.70 -12.61 -12.35
N PRO A 127 -11.18 -11.37 -12.47
CA PRO A 127 -12.54 -11.16 -12.96
C PRO A 127 -12.61 -11.63 -14.40
N SER A 128 -13.74 -12.25 -14.69
CA SER A 128 -14.23 -12.56 -16.03
C SER A 128 -14.67 -11.28 -16.73
#